data_AF-A0AAP3XAH1-F1
#
_entry.id   AF-A0AAP3XAH1-F1
#
_cell.length_a   1.000
_cell.length_b   1.000
_cell.length_c   1.000
_cell.angle_alpha   90.00
_cell.angle_beta   90.00
_cell.angle_gamma   90.00
#
_symmetry.space_group_name_H-M   'P 1'
#
loop_
_entity.id
_entity.type
_entity.pdbx_description
1 polymer ?
#
loop_
_entity_poly.entity_id
_entity_poly.type
_entity_poly.pdbx_seq_one_letter_code
_entity_poly.pdbx_strand_id
1 'polypeptide(L)'
;MDSYSLRHGIVRSCGCLRREASAQRIRQNRNTKRFIGNPKGLKDKLGNPVKMIYVGKRNKSGIVGVSFDKSVQRWRARMMYKGEFKLNEAFEDFTDAVIARKNAEQRYLKH
;
A
#
# COMPACT_ATOMS: atom_id res chain seq x y z
N MET A 1 36.96 -11.32 3.33
CA MET A 1 35.80 -11.14 4.24
C MET A 1 35.23 -12.51 4.53
N ASP A 2 35.38 -12.99 5.78
CA ASP A 2 35.07 -14.37 6.15
C ASP A 2 33.57 -14.64 6.25
N SER A 3 33.06 -15.46 5.31
CA SER A 3 31.67 -15.94 5.30
C SER A 3 31.29 -16.72 6.57
N TYR A 4 32.27 -17.36 7.21
CA TYR A 4 32.08 -18.10 8.46
C TYR A 4 31.58 -17.18 9.59
N SER A 5 32.21 -16.02 9.77
CA SER A 5 31.87 -15.08 10.84
C SER A 5 30.47 -14.46 10.69
N LEU A 6 30.00 -14.28 9.45
CA LEU A 6 28.64 -13.79 9.17
C LEU A 6 27.57 -14.86 9.45
N ARG A 7 27.85 -16.12 9.09
CA ARG A 7 26.90 -17.24 9.29
C ARG A 7 26.76 -17.62 10.76
N HIS A 8 27.84 -17.54 11.52
CA HIS A 8 27.87 -17.84 12.96
C HIS A 8 27.56 -16.62 13.84
N GLY A 9 27.22 -15.47 13.23
CA GLY A 9 26.79 -14.27 13.96
C GLY A 9 27.91 -13.53 14.71
N ILE A 10 29.17 -13.90 14.49
CA ILE A 10 30.36 -13.27 15.08
C ILE A 10 30.50 -11.83 14.57
N VAL A 11 30.21 -11.60 13.28
CA VAL A 11 30.22 -10.28 12.65
C VAL A 11 28.85 -9.99 12.04
N ARG A 12 28.37 -8.75 12.17
CA ARG A 12 27.12 -8.30 11.56
C ARG A 12 27.40 -7.49 10.29
N SER A 13 26.64 -7.79 9.24
CA SER A 13 26.65 -6.98 8.03
C SER A 13 25.93 -5.65 8.24
N CYS A 14 26.21 -4.65 7.40
CA CYS A 14 25.47 -3.38 7.40
C CYS A 14 23.96 -3.58 7.20
N GLY A 15 23.54 -4.63 6.48
CA GLY A 15 22.13 -4.99 6.31
C GLY A 15 21.49 -5.49 7.60
N CYS A 16 22.18 -6.35 8.35
CA CYS A 16 21.73 -6.86 9.66
C CYS A 16 21.58 -5.70 10.66
N LEU A 17 22.59 -4.83 10.75
CA LEU A 17 22.57 -3.67 11.64
C LEU A 17 21.41 -2.71 11.29
N ARG A 18 21.20 -2.42 9.99
CA ARG A 18 20.08 -1.59 9.54
C ARG A 18 18.72 -2.20 9.88
N ARG A 19 18.57 -3.52 9.74
CA ARG A 19 17.34 -4.25 10.08
C ARG A 19 17.03 -4.15 11.57
N GLU A 20 18.01 -4.36 12.43
CA GLU A 20 17.86 -4.27 13.89
C GLU A 20 17.52 -2.85 14.34
N ALA A 21 18.26 -1.85 13.86
CA ALA A 21 17.96 -0.45 14.15
C ALA A 21 16.57 -0.02 13.65
N SER A 22 16.12 -0.54 12.50
CA SER A 22 14.76 -0.33 12.01
C SER A 22 13.71 -0.98 12.93
N ALA A 23 13.93 -2.23 13.32
CA ALA A 23 13.03 -2.95 14.23
C ALA A 23 12.94 -2.24 15.59
N GLN A 24 14.05 -1.77 16.14
CA GLN A 24 14.09 -1.01 17.38
C GLN A 24 13.29 0.29 17.27
N ARG A 25 13.50 1.07 16.19
CA ARG A 25 12.72 2.31 15.95
C ARG A 25 11.21 2.04 15.86
N ILE A 26 10.79 0.99 15.17
CA ILE A 26 9.37 0.62 15.06
C ILE A 26 8.80 0.26 16.44
N ARG A 27 9.53 -0.53 17.23
CA ARG A 27 9.11 -0.95 18.58
C ARG A 27 9.05 0.22 19.57
N GLN A 28 9.95 1.20 19.44
CA GLN A 28 9.99 2.38 20.29
C GLN A 28 8.96 3.45 19.91
N ASN A 29 8.50 3.47 18.65
CA ASN A 29 7.49 4.40 18.20
C ASN A 29 6.11 4.06 18.80
N ARG A 30 5.67 4.85 19.78
CA ARG A 30 4.39 4.68 20.49
C ARG A 30 3.20 4.61 19.53
N ASN A 31 3.17 5.45 18.50
CA ASN A 31 2.08 5.50 17.53
C ASN A 31 2.00 4.20 16.75
N THR A 32 3.13 3.69 16.25
CA THR A 32 3.16 2.42 15.51
C THR A 32 2.84 1.24 16.42
N LYS A 33 3.44 1.20 17.63
CA LYS A 33 3.24 0.11 18.60
C LYS A 33 1.77 -0.10 18.96
N ARG A 34 0.98 0.97 19.07
CA ARG A 34 -0.47 0.91 19.36
C ARG A 34 -1.28 0.09 18.34
N PHE A 35 -0.83 0.04 17.09
CA PHE A 35 -1.56 -0.62 16.00
C PHE A 35 -0.93 -1.94 15.54
N ILE A 36 0.19 -2.38 16.14
CA ILE A 36 0.81 -3.67 15.80
C ILE A 36 -0.19 -4.80 16.11
N GLY A 37 -0.47 -5.64 15.11
CA GLY A 37 -1.38 -6.77 15.23
C GLY A 37 -2.88 -6.42 15.23
N ASN A 38 -3.25 -5.14 15.11
CA ASN A 38 -4.65 -4.73 15.07
C ASN A 38 -5.19 -4.65 13.62
N PRO A 39 -6.06 -5.57 13.18
CA PRO A 39 -6.60 -5.57 11.82
C PRO A 39 -7.62 -4.45 11.58
N LYS A 40 -8.21 -3.86 12.64
CA LYS A 40 -9.27 -2.86 12.52
C LYS A 40 -8.78 -1.58 11.83
N GLY A 41 -7.50 -1.23 11.95
CA GLY A 41 -6.92 -0.05 11.29
C GLY A 41 -6.76 -0.18 9.77
N LEU A 42 -6.97 -1.38 9.21
CA LEU A 42 -6.81 -1.63 7.77
C LEU A 42 -8.13 -1.46 7.00
N LYS A 43 -9.26 -1.41 7.71
CA LYS A 43 -10.60 -1.28 7.14
C LYS A 43 -11.28 -0.01 7.67
N ASP A 44 -12.08 0.61 6.82
CA ASP A 44 -12.94 1.73 7.18
C ASP A 44 -14.23 1.24 7.89
N LYS A 45 -15.08 2.16 8.38
CA LYS A 45 -16.36 1.86 9.05
C LYS A 45 -17.26 0.93 8.23
N LEU A 46 -17.21 1.04 6.91
CA LEU A 46 -17.98 0.22 5.97
C LEU A 46 -17.31 -1.13 5.61
N GLY A 47 -16.17 -1.45 6.23
CA GLY A 47 -15.40 -2.67 5.96
C GLY A 47 -14.50 -2.60 4.72
N ASN A 48 -14.44 -1.45 4.06
CA ASN A 48 -13.64 -1.21 2.86
C ASN A 48 -12.15 -1.04 3.20
N PRO A 49 -11.21 -1.50 2.35
CA PRO A 49 -9.79 -1.26 2.58
C PRO A 49 -9.46 0.24 2.58
N VAL A 50 -8.80 0.75 3.63
CA VAL A 50 -8.46 2.19 3.79
C VAL A 50 -7.66 2.71 2.58
N LYS A 51 -6.80 1.88 2.00
CA LYS A 51 -5.99 2.20 0.81
C LYS A 51 -6.79 2.51 -0.45
N MET A 52 -8.07 2.11 -0.49
CA MET A 52 -8.97 2.35 -1.62
C MET A 52 -9.82 3.60 -1.43
N ILE A 53 -9.81 4.19 -0.23
CA ILE A 53 -10.58 5.39 0.10
C ILE A 53 -9.66 6.61 0.22
N TYR A 54 -8.50 6.46 0.86
CA TYR A 54 -7.63 7.59 1.18
C TYR A 54 -6.38 7.64 0.30
N VAL A 55 -6.04 8.83 -0.21
CA VAL A 55 -4.79 9.07 -0.94
C VAL A 55 -3.63 9.10 0.06
N GLY A 56 -2.71 8.15 -0.07
CA GLY A 56 -1.48 8.16 0.72
C GLY A 56 -0.48 9.19 0.20
N LYS A 57 0.36 9.73 1.09
CA LYS A 57 1.43 10.71 0.74
C LYS A 57 2.42 10.23 -0.34
N ARG A 58 2.56 8.91 -0.53
CA ARG A 58 3.44 8.30 -1.55
C ARG A 58 2.77 8.15 -2.93
N ASN A 59 1.49 8.51 -3.04
CA ASN A 59 0.77 8.43 -4.29
C ASN A 59 1.32 9.49 -5.25
N LYS A 60 1.69 9.08 -6.47
CA LYS A 60 2.20 9.96 -7.53
C LYS A 60 1.13 10.46 -8.49
N SER A 61 0.05 9.70 -8.68
CA SER A 61 -1.06 10.04 -9.58
C SER A 61 -2.06 11.02 -8.96
N GLY A 62 -1.99 11.21 -7.63
CA GLY A 62 -2.93 12.04 -6.87
C GLY A 62 -4.30 11.40 -6.64
N ILE A 63 -4.60 10.29 -7.30
CA ILE A 63 -5.94 9.67 -7.33
C ILE A 63 -5.87 8.26 -6.74
N VAL A 64 -6.82 7.93 -5.87
CA VAL A 64 -6.83 6.64 -5.17
C VAL A 64 -7.12 5.52 -6.15
N GLY A 65 -6.31 4.46 -6.10
CA GLY A 65 -6.55 3.27 -6.91
C GLY A 65 -6.19 3.41 -8.39
N VAL A 66 -5.72 4.58 -8.84
CA VAL A 66 -5.20 4.80 -10.20
C VAL A 66 -3.68 4.81 -10.18
N SER A 67 -3.04 3.93 -10.95
CA SER A 67 -1.59 3.82 -11.03
C SER A 67 -1.14 3.50 -12.45
N PHE A 68 -0.07 4.15 -12.91
CA PHE A 68 0.56 3.83 -14.18
C PHE A 68 1.46 2.60 -14.06
N ASP A 69 1.21 1.59 -14.90
CA ASP A 69 2.07 0.43 -15.03
C ASP A 69 3.11 0.70 -16.13
N LYS A 70 4.39 0.74 -15.74
CA LYS A 70 5.49 1.03 -16.68
C LYS A 70 5.78 -0.12 -17.64
N SER A 71 5.44 -1.36 -17.27
CA SER A 71 5.73 -2.54 -18.08
C SER A 71 4.78 -2.64 -19.28
N VAL A 72 3.50 -2.39 -19.03
CA VAL A 72 2.44 -2.42 -20.05
C VAL A 72 2.20 -1.02 -20.66
N GLN A 73 2.81 0.02 -20.09
CA GLN A 73 2.60 1.43 -20.44
C GLN A 73 1.11 1.83 -20.42
N ARG A 74 0.35 1.34 -19.44
CA ARG A 74 -1.10 1.58 -19.31
C ARG A 74 -1.47 2.06 -17.92
N TRP A 75 -2.53 2.86 -17.84
CA TRP A 75 -3.13 3.32 -16.60
C TRP A 75 -4.06 2.29 -16.03
N ARG A 76 -3.78 1.78 -14.84
CA ARG A 76 -4.64 0.79 -14.17
C ARG A 76 -5.49 1.45 -13.11
N ALA A 77 -6.80 1.29 -13.21
CA ALA A 77 -7.75 1.73 -12.19
C ALA A 77 -8.29 0.52 -11.41
N ARG A 78 -8.25 0.62 -10.08
CA ARG A 78 -8.72 -0.44 -9.18
C ARG A 78 -9.59 0.13 -8.07
N MET A 79 -10.69 -0.57 -7.78
CA MET A 79 -11.54 -0.30 -6.63
C MET A 79 -11.95 -1.62 -5.97
N MET A 80 -11.79 -1.70 -4.65
CA MET A 80 -12.42 -2.74 -3.84
C MET A 80 -13.56 -2.17 -3.01
N TYR A 81 -14.66 -2.89 -2.99
CA TYR A 81 -15.80 -2.64 -2.12
C TYR A 81 -16.14 -3.93 -1.37
N LYS A 82 -16.20 -3.86 -0.03
CA LYS A 82 -16.48 -5.01 0.86
C LYS A 82 -15.61 -6.27 0.61
N GLY A 83 -14.40 -6.10 0.09
CA GLY A 83 -13.46 -7.20 -0.18
C GLY A 83 -13.45 -7.72 -1.62
N GLU A 84 -14.39 -7.27 -2.47
CA GLU A 84 -14.45 -7.63 -3.88
C GLU A 84 -13.93 -6.50 -4.77
N PHE A 85 -13.23 -6.86 -5.85
CA PHE A 85 -12.87 -5.91 -6.89
C PHE A 85 -14.10 -5.56 -7.73
N LYS A 86 -14.55 -4.31 -7.66
CA LYS A 86 -15.63 -3.79 -8.51
C LYS A 86 -15.10 -3.04 -9.73
N LEU A 87 -13.83 -2.65 -9.70
CA LEU A 87 -13.10 -2.09 -10.83
C LEU A 87 -11.69 -2.67 -10.83
N ASN A 88 -11.23 -3.21 -11.97
CA ASN A 88 -9.88 -3.74 -12.15
C ASN A 88 -9.50 -3.72 -13.65
N GLU A 89 -9.51 -2.54 -14.24
CA GLU A 89 -9.29 -2.38 -15.68
C GLU A 89 -8.04 -1.53 -15.95
N ALA A 90 -7.50 -1.70 -17.16
CA ALA A 90 -6.38 -0.94 -17.68
C ALA A 90 -6.84 -0.10 -18.87
N PHE A 91 -6.42 1.15 -18.88
CA PHE A 91 -6.76 2.19 -19.83
C PHE A 91 -5.48 2.71 -20.48
N GLU A 92 -5.60 3.25 -21.69
CA GLU A 92 -4.47 3.88 -22.38
C GLU A 92 -4.26 5.30 -21.87
N ASP A 93 -5.36 6.04 -21.67
CA ASP A 93 -5.30 7.41 -21.16
C ASP A 93 -5.52 7.51 -19.64
N PHE A 94 -4.92 8.54 -19.05
CA PHE A 94 -5.08 8.84 -17.64
C PHE A 94 -6.51 9.26 -17.31
N THR A 95 -7.13 10.09 -18.16
CA THR A 95 -8.44 10.67 -17.86
C THR A 95 -9.52 9.60 -17.83
N ASP A 96 -9.46 8.62 -18.74
CA ASP A 96 -10.35 7.47 -18.76
C ASP A 96 -10.28 6.64 -17.47
N ALA A 97 -9.06 6.37 -16.99
CA ALA A 97 -8.86 5.66 -15.73
C ALA A 97 -9.46 6.41 -14.53
N VAL A 98 -9.40 7.74 -14.56
CA VAL A 98 -9.98 8.61 -13.52
C VAL A 98 -11.51 8.62 -13.60
N ILE A 99 -12.07 8.71 -14.79
CA ILE A 99 -13.52 8.67 -15.01
C ILE A 99 -14.08 7.32 -14.55
N ALA A 100 -13.45 6.21 -14.95
CA ALA A 100 -13.82 4.88 -14.49
C ALA A 100 -13.78 4.76 -12.96
N ARG A 101 -12.74 5.33 -12.32
CA ARG A 101 -12.62 5.37 -10.86
C ARG A 101 -13.75 6.14 -10.20
N LYS A 102 -14.04 7.36 -10.68
CA LYS A 102 -15.13 8.23 -10.15
C LYS A 102 -16.50 7.60 -10.35
N ASN A 103 -16.74 6.97 -11.50
CA ASN A 103 -17.98 6.25 -11.77
C ASN A 103 -18.17 5.07 -10.80
N ALA A 104 -17.11 4.31 -10.52
CA ALA A 104 -17.15 3.24 -9.54
C ALA A 104 -17.42 3.78 -8.11
N GLU A 105 -16.83 4.91 -7.74
CA GLU A 105 -17.14 5.57 -6.46
C GLU A 105 -18.60 6.01 -6.40
N GLN A 106 -19.11 6.61 -7.47
CA GLN A 106 -20.51 7.03 -7.53
C GLN A 106 -21.50 5.86 -7.44
N ARG A 107 -21.17 4.70 -8.01
CA ARG A 107 -22.05 3.52 -8.00
C ARG A 107 -22.05 2.78 -6.66
N TYR A 108 -20.91 2.71 -5.97
CA TYR A 108 -20.75 1.83 -4.81
C TYR A 108 -20.53 2.56 -3.48
N LEU A 109 -20.08 3.82 -3.51
CA LEU A 109 -19.85 4.65 -2.32
C LEU A 109 -20.92 5.73 -2.12
N LYS A 110 -21.80 6.03 -3.10
CA LYS A 110 -22.96 6.88 -2.82
C LYS A 110 -23.93 6.15 -1.90
N HIS A 111 -24.28 6.82 -0.81
CA HIS A 111 -25.46 6.59 0.00
C HIS A 111 -26.36 7.81 -0.16
#